data_AF-A0A365P8I7-F1
#
_entry.id   AF-A0A365P8I7-F1
#
_cell.length_a   1.000
_cell.length_b   1.000
_cell.length_c   1.000
_cell.angle_alpha   90.00
_cell.angle_beta   90.00
_cell.angle_gamma   90.00
#
_symmetry.space_group_name_H-M   'P 1'
#
loop_
_entity.id
_entity.type
_entity.pdbx_description
1 polymer ?
#
loop_
_entity_poly.entity_id
_entity_poly.type
_entity_poly.pdbx_seq_one_letter_code
_entity_poly.pdbx_strand_id
1 'polypeptide(L)'
;MTAGWAWTVPEAVGVVRELPRVSGLYVQVPVDGVAMPVTGGDPGQPVTGESGREPVFHRGLEQVARRLDAGPPSGPGVPQPPDAGRAAATAALTVSRIRAGEPAIIGLLARGTTEQLRAVADQPWVRAVEALPPDAVWERFAVRPLQPQQVDAAYPLPDGGPVPAA
;
A
#
# COMPACT_ATOMS: atom_id res chain seq x y z
N MET A 1 -5.84 -6.77 -5.42
CA MET A 1 -5.79 -7.79 -4.36
C MET A 1 -5.40 -7.14 -3.05
N THR A 2 -5.81 -7.73 -1.94
CA THR A 2 -5.64 -7.18 -0.60
C THR A 2 -5.02 -8.22 0.32
N ALA A 3 -4.17 -7.74 1.22
CA ALA A 3 -3.40 -8.56 2.13
C ALA A 3 -4.20 -8.93 3.39
N GLY A 4 -3.98 -10.13 3.94
CA GLY A 4 -4.54 -10.55 5.23
C GLY A 4 -3.87 -9.84 6.43
N TRP A 5 -2.63 -9.41 6.26
CA TRP A 5 -1.86 -8.53 7.14
C TRP A 5 -0.96 -7.67 6.26
N ALA A 6 -0.35 -6.61 6.80
CA ALA A 6 0.64 -5.87 6.02
C ALA A 6 1.81 -6.80 5.65
N TRP A 7 2.13 -6.93 4.36
CA TRP A 7 3.21 -7.77 3.87
C TRP A 7 4.56 -7.03 3.88
N THR A 8 5.62 -7.79 4.10
CA THR A 8 7.00 -7.47 3.74
C THR A 8 7.21 -7.57 2.23
N VAL A 9 8.35 -7.06 1.74
CA VAL A 9 8.71 -7.19 0.32
C VAL A 9 8.83 -8.65 -0.12
N PRO A 10 9.53 -9.56 0.61
CA PRO A 10 9.61 -10.96 0.20
C PRO A 10 8.24 -11.66 0.12
N GLU A 11 7.34 -11.38 1.07
CA GLU A 11 5.97 -11.91 1.03
C GLU A 11 5.22 -11.40 -0.21
N ALA A 12 5.27 -10.10 -0.49
CA ALA A 12 4.64 -9.51 -1.68
C ALA A 12 5.20 -10.09 -3.00
N VAL A 13 6.52 -10.30 -3.07
CA VAL A 13 7.16 -10.97 -4.22
C VAL A 13 6.66 -12.41 -4.39
N GLY A 14 6.53 -13.14 -3.28
CA GLY A 14 5.99 -14.50 -3.27
C GLY A 14 4.56 -14.55 -3.82
N VAL A 15 3.69 -13.64 -3.35
CA VAL A 15 2.29 -13.55 -3.77
C VAL A 15 2.14 -13.41 -5.28
N VAL A 16 2.93 -12.51 -5.88
CA VAL A 16 2.79 -12.13 -7.30
C VAL A 16 3.81 -12.79 -8.22
N ARG A 17 4.49 -13.85 -7.77
CA ARG A 17 5.60 -14.49 -8.50
C ARG A 17 5.19 -14.87 -9.93
N GLU A 18 4.04 -15.52 -10.05
CA GLU A 18 3.52 -16.05 -11.32
C GLU A 18 2.72 -15.00 -12.14
N LEU A 19 2.53 -13.80 -11.61
CA LEU A 19 1.81 -12.75 -12.33
C LEU A 19 2.73 -12.06 -13.35
N PRO A 20 2.24 -11.73 -14.55
CA PRO A 20 3.05 -11.05 -15.56
C PRO A 20 3.36 -9.60 -15.20
N ARG A 21 2.48 -8.90 -14.47
CA ARG A 21 2.67 -7.47 -14.18
C ARG A 21 2.11 -7.06 -12.82
N VAL A 22 2.87 -6.25 -12.09
CA VAL A 22 2.39 -5.46 -10.95
C VAL A 22 2.46 -3.99 -11.34
N SER A 23 1.35 -3.27 -11.20
CA SER A 23 1.15 -1.91 -11.70
C SER A 23 1.02 -0.88 -10.59
N GLY A 24 0.87 -1.33 -9.35
CA GLY A 24 0.72 -0.45 -8.20
C GLY A 24 0.83 -1.25 -6.91
N LEU A 25 1.27 -0.57 -5.86
CA LEU A 25 1.27 -1.07 -4.49
C LEU A 25 0.51 -0.09 -3.60
N TYR A 26 -0.12 -0.61 -2.56
CA TYR A 26 -0.80 0.18 -1.54
C TYR A 26 -0.14 -0.07 -0.21
N VAL A 27 0.16 1.00 0.51
CA VAL A 27 0.93 0.98 1.75
C VAL A 27 0.08 1.51 2.89
N GLN A 28 0.15 0.81 4.01
CA GLN A 28 -0.27 1.30 5.31
C GLN A 28 0.49 0.51 6.37
N VAL A 29 0.89 1.19 7.43
CA VAL A 29 1.47 0.54 8.60
C VAL A 29 0.46 0.57 9.73
N PRO A 30 -0.09 -0.57 10.16
CA PRO A 30 -1.18 -0.60 11.13
C PRO A 30 -0.72 -0.17 12.53
N VAL A 31 -1.55 0.65 13.17
CA VAL A 31 -1.45 1.04 14.59
C VAL A 31 -2.85 0.94 15.17
N ASP A 32 -2.98 0.28 16.31
CA ASP A 32 -4.29 0.08 16.92
C ASP A 32 -4.90 1.40 17.39
N GLY A 33 -6.20 1.58 17.14
CA GLY A 33 -6.93 2.81 17.47
C GLY A 33 -6.51 4.09 16.72
N VAL A 34 -5.63 4.00 15.71
CA VAL A 34 -5.14 5.15 14.92
C VAL A 34 -5.47 4.94 13.44
N ALA A 35 -6.08 5.95 12.81
CA ALA A 35 -6.34 5.96 11.38
C ALA A 35 -5.05 6.29 10.60
N MET A 36 -4.23 5.26 10.38
CA MET A 36 -2.97 5.39 9.66
C MET A 36 -3.18 5.64 8.16
N PRO A 37 -2.33 6.45 7.50
CA PRO A 37 -2.52 6.83 6.10
C PRO A 37 -2.39 5.63 5.17
N VAL A 38 -3.28 5.57 4.18
CA VAL A 38 -3.19 4.61 3.06
C VAL A 38 -2.67 5.34 1.84
N THR A 39 -1.48 4.95 1.36
CA THR A 39 -0.81 5.62 0.24
C THR A 39 -0.45 4.63 -0.85
N GLY A 40 -0.77 4.94 -2.11
CA GLY A 40 -0.39 4.14 -3.27
C GLY A 40 0.97 4.53 -3.84
N GLY A 41 1.76 3.57 -4.33
CA GLY A 41 2.96 3.80 -5.13
C GLY A 41 2.86 3.14 -6.50
N ASP A 42 3.53 3.71 -7.50
CA ASP A 42 3.79 3.02 -8.78
C ASP A 42 5.24 2.53 -8.77
N PRO A 43 5.48 1.27 -8.41
CA PRO A 43 6.84 0.75 -8.34
C PRO A 43 7.50 0.64 -9.73
N GLY A 44 6.72 0.71 -10.82
CA GLY A 44 7.18 0.46 -12.18
C GLY A 44 7.30 -1.03 -12.50
N GLN A 45 8.08 -1.36 -13.53
CA GLN A 45 8.46 -2.74 -13.86
C GLN A 45 9.93 -2.99 -13.56
N PRO A 46 10.35 -4.26 -13.42
CA PRO A 46 11.77 -4.60 -13.41
C PRO A 46 12.48 -4.06 -14.65
N VAL A 47 13.64 -3.46 -14.45
CA VAL A 47 14.48 -2.96 -15.55
C VAL A 47 15.53 -3.99 -15.95
N THR A 48 16.13 -3.85 -17.13
CA THR A 48 17.20 -4.73 -17.62
C THR A 48 18.32 -4.86 -16.58
N GLY A 49 18.63 -6.10 -16.17
CA GLY A 49 19.64 -6.42 -15.16
C GLY A 49 19.09 -6.72 -13.77
N GLU A 50 17.81 -6.45 -13.50
CA GLU A 50 17.14 -6.88 -12.26
C GLU A 50 16.64 -8.32 -12.39
N SER A 51 17.00 -9.18 -11.42
CA SER A 51 16.64 -10.60 -11.39
C SER A 51 15.22 -10.88 -10.89
N GLY A 52 14.45 -9.85 -10.52
CA GLY A 52 13.11 -10.04 -9.96
C GLY A 52 12.41 -8.73 -9.59
N ARG A 53 11.32 -8.86 -8.80
CA ARG A 53 10.45 -7.73 -8.41
C ARG A 53 10.82 -7.08 -7.08
N GLU A 54 11.74 -7.65 -6.32
CA GLU A 54 12.16 -7.11 -5.03
C GLU A 54 12.69 -5.66 -5.15
N PRO A 55 13.62 -5.32 -6.07
CA PRO A 55 14.07 -3.92 -6.25
C PRO A 55 12.95 -2.96 -6.62
N VAL A 56 11.97 -3.45 -7.37
CA VAL A 56 10.78 -2.70 -7.83
C VAL A 56 9.90 -2.33 -6.63
N PHE A 57 9.64 -3.28 -5.73
CA PHE A 57 8.89 -2.99 -4.51
C PHE A 57 9.63 -2.06 -3.55
N HIS A 58 10.94 -2.24 -3.35
CA HIS A 58 11.74 -1.29 -2.56
C HIS A 58 11.66 0.13 -3.13
N ARG A 59 11.77 0.27 -4.46
CA ARG A 59 11.62 1.58 -5.12
C ARG A 59 10.24 2.18 -4.89
N GLY A 60 9.17 1.39 -5.01
CA GLY A 60 7.81 1.87 -4.77
C GLY A 60 7.56 2.28 -3.32
N LEU A 61 8.09 1.53 -2.35
CA LEU A 61 8.07 1.90 -0.93
C LEU A 61 8.82 3.21 -0.67
N GLU A 62 10.00 3.39 -1.26
CA GLU A 62 10.77 4.64 -1.15
C GLU A 62 10.07 5.84 -1.84
N GLN A 63 9.34 5.61 -2.93
CA GLN A 63 8.50 6.65 -3.54
C GLN A 63 7.37 7.08 -2.59
N VAL A 64 6.72 6.11 -1.91
CA VAL A 64 5.70 6.39 -0.90
C VAL A 64 6.29 7.17 0.26
N ALA A 65 7.45 6.73 0.79
CA ALA A 65 8.13 7.41 1.88
C ALA A 65 8.47 8.87 1.52
N ARG A 66 9.07 9.11 0.34
CA ARG A 66 9.37 10.47 -0.13
C ARG A 66 8.14 11.34 -0.29
N ARG A 67 7.00 10.78 -0.74
CA ARG A 67 5.75 11.55 -0.85
C ARG A 67 5.21 11.95 0.51
N LEU A 68 5.27 11.04 1.50
CA LEU A 68 4.84 11.32 2.86
C LEU A 68 5.76 12.36 3.54
N ASP A 69 7.07 12.27 3.32
CA ASP A 69 8.05 13.27 3.79
C ASP A 69 7.80 14.65 3.20
N ALA A 70 7.39 14.74 1.93
CA ALA A 70 7.07 16.01 1.29
C ALA A 70 5.85 16.70 1.93
N GLY A 71 4.96 15.93 2.56
CA GLY A 71 3.78 16.43 3.25
C GLY A 71 2.78 17.15 2.34
N PRO A 72 1.70 17.70 2.92
CA PRO A 72 0.81 18.60 2.19
C PRO A 72 1.51 19.93 1.86
N PRO A 73 1.07 20.64 0.81
CA PRO A 73 1.59 21.96 0.50
C PRO A 73 1.50 22.89 1.71
N SER A 74 2.60 23.59 2.00
CA SER A 74 2.75 24.44 3.17
C SER A 74 3.38 25.77 2.74
N GLY A 75 2.95 26.89 3.36
CA GLY A 75 3.49 28.22 3.05
C GLY A 75 2.58 29.36 3.51
N PRO A 76 3.03 30.62 3.34
CA PRO A 76 2.25 31.79 3.68
C PRO A 76 0.89 31.78 2.96
N GLY A 77 -0.21 31.91 3.71
CA GLY A 77 -1.56 31.96 3.16
C GLY A 77 -2.18 30.62 2.78
N VAL A 78 -1.51 29.48 3.03
CA VAL A 78 -2.09 28.15 2.85
C VAL A 78 -2.75 27.70 4.16
N PRO A 79 -4.09 27.56 4.23
CA PRO A 79 -4.76 27.08 5.43
C PRO A 79 -4.32 25.65 5.77
N GLN A 80 -3.94 25.43 7.02
CA GLN A 80 -3.67 24.08 7.53
C GLN A 80 -4.95 23.48 8.12
N PRO A 81 -5.23 22.19 7.89
CA PRO A 81 -6.38 21.54 8.49
C PRO A 81 -6.17 21.41 10.02
N PRO A 82 -7.26 21.33 10.81
CA PRO A 82 -7.18 21.29 12.28
C PRO A 82 -6.33 20.14 12.84
N ASP A 83 -6.19 19.06 12.08
CA ASP A 83 -5.49 17.81 12.41
C ASP A 83 -4.09 17.69 11.78
N ALA A 84 -3.54 18.79 11.22
CA ALA A 84 -2.25 18.78 10.51
C ALA A 84 -1.10 18.16 11.31
N GLY A 85 -1.04 18.40 12.63
CA GLY A 85 -0.01 17.81 13.50
C GLY A 85 -0.11 16.29 13.63
N ARG A 86 -1.33 15.76 13.72
CA ARG A 86 -1.59 14.31 13.77
C ARG A 86 -1.30 13.67 12.41
N ALA A 87 -1.71 14.32 11.33
CA ALA A 87 -1.40 13.88 9.97
C ALA A 87 0.12 13.79 9.73
N ALA A 88 0.88 14.79 10.18
CA ALA A 88 2.34 14.78 10.11
C ALA A 88 2.96 13.66 10.96
N ALA A 89 2.44 13.41 12.17
CA ALA A 89 2.94 12.36 13.05
C ALA A 89 2.72 10.95 12.47
N THR A 90 1.51 10.66 11.96
CA THR A 90 1.22 9.36 11.34
C THR A 90 1.99 9.14 10.04
N ALA A 91 2.22 10.19 9.25
CA ALA A 91 3.08 10.15 8.07
C ALA A 91 4.55 9.85 8.45
N ALA A 92 5.11 10.55 9.43
CA ALA A 92 6.47 10.32 9.91
C ALA A 92 6.67 8.90 10.45
N LEU A 93 5.72 8.39 11.23
CA LEU A 93 5.74 7.01 11.72
C LEU A 93 5.69 6.00 10.57
N THR A 94 4.85 6.24 9.57
CA THR A 94 4.77 5.39 8.37
C THR A 94 6.10 5.37 7.61
N VAL A 95 6.71 6.53 7.40
CA VAL A 95 8.03 6.65 6.75
C VAL A 95 9.11 5.89 7.53
N SER A 96 9.17 6.08 8.85
CA SER A 96 10.15 5.42 9.71
C SER A 96 10.07 3.90 9.58
N ARG A 97 8.86 3.33 9.70
CA ARG A 97 8.64 1.88 9.61
C ARG A 97 8.92 1.32 8.22
N ILE A 98 8.56 2.05 7.14
CA ILE A 98 8.95 1.67 5.77
C ILE A 98 10.47 1.57 5.64
N ARG A 99 11.22 2.59 6.14
CA ARG A 99 12.69 2.62 6.07
C ARG A 99 13.35 1.59 6.97
N ALA A 100 12.70 1.21 8.07
CA ALA A 100 13.12 0.09 8.92
C ALA A 100 12.86 -1.29 8.29
N GLY A 101 12.17 -1.36 7.15
CA GLY A 101 11.83 -2.62 6.48
C GLY A 101 10.68 -3.38 7.15
N GLU A 102 9.88 -2.70 7.97
CA GLU A 102 8.69 -3.31 8.57
C GLU A 102 7.62 -3.63 7.50
N PRO A 103 6.76 -4.63 7.76
CA PRO A 103 5.66 -4.95 6.85
C PRO A 103 4.72 -3.75 6.66
N ALA A 104 4.48 -3.37 5.42
CA ALA A 104 3.73 -2.15 5.10
C ALA A 104 2.82 -2.29 3.86
N ILE A 105 2.96 -3.36 3.06
CA ILE A 105 2.20 -3.52 1.82
C ILE A 105 0.86 -4.16 2.15
N ILE A 106 -0.24 -3.43 1.95
CA ILE A 106 -1.60 -3.92 2.27
C ILE A 106 -2.40 -4.33 1.04
N GLY A 107 -1.90 -4.03 -0.15
CA GLY A 107 -2.56 -4.40 -1.40
C GLY A 107 -1.69 -4.18 -2.61
N LEU A 108 -2.01 -4.90 -3.68
CA LEU A 108 -1.32 -4.81 -4.96
C LEU A 108 -2.35 -4.70 -6.09
N LEU A 109 -2.00 -3.91 -7.09
CA LEU A 109 -2.71 -3.84 -8.36
C LEU A 109 -1.88 -4.58 -9.41
N ALA A 110 -2.38 -5.69 -9.92
CA ALA A 110 -1.64 -6.57 -10.80
C ALA A 110 -2.50 -7.01 -12.00
N ARG A 111 -1.83 -7.49 -13.04
CA ARG A 111 -2.46 -8.10 -14.22
C ARG A 111 -2.06 -9.56 -14.28
N GLY A 112 -3.00 -10.43 -14.61
CA GLY A 112 -2.81 -11.87 -14.82
C GLY A 112 -4.01 -12.48 -15.55
N THR A 113 -3.89 -13.75 -15.92
CA THR A 113 -5.03 -14.54 -16.42
C THR A 113 -5.98 -14.89 -15.27
N THR A 114 -7.21 -15.30 -15.59
CA THR A 114 -8.19 -15.72 -14.57
C THR A 114 -7.66 -16.84 -13.69
N GLU A 115 -6.93 -17.80 -14.26
CA GLU A 115 -6.32 -18.90 -13.53
C GLU A 115 -5.23 -18.42 -12.56
N GLN A 116 -4.34 -17.53 -13.04
CA GLN A 116 -3.30 -16.93 -12.20
C GLN A 116 -3.91 -16.11 -11.05
N LEU A 117 -4.96 -15.34 -11.31
CA LEU A 117 -5.63 -14.55 -10.28
C LEU A 117 -6.36 -15.42 -9.24
N ARG A 118 -6.92 -16.57 -9.64
CA ARG A 118 -7.47 -17.56 -8.69
C ARG A 118 -6.37 -18.19 -7.85
N ALA A 119 -5.28 -18.61 -8.46
CA ALA A 119 -4.14 -19.16 -7.72
C ALA A 119 -3.58 -18.19 -6.68
N VAL A 120 -3.65 -16.87 -6.96
CA VAL A 120 -3.33 -15.83 -5.97
C VAL A 120 -4.38 -15.74 -4.87
N ALA A 121 -5.67 -15.81 -5.22
CA ALA A 121 -6.77 -15.76 -4.25
C ALA A 121 -6.76 -16.96 -3.28
N ASP A 122 -6.27 -18.12 -3.73
CA ASP A 122 -6.18 -19.33 -2.92
C ASP A 122 -5.00 -19.32 -1.91
N GLN A 123 -4.14 -18.28 -1.95
CA GLN A 123 -3.04 -18.17 -1.00
C GLN A 123 -3.52 -17.72 0.39
N PRO A 124 -3.09 -18.37 1.49
CA PRO A 124 -3.61 -18.12 2.85
C PRO A 124 -3.50 -16.67 3.36
N TRP A 125 -2.53 -15.91 2.83
CA TRP A 125 -2.24 -14.54 3.25
C TRP A 125 -2.87 -13.48 2.34
N VAL A 126 -3.59 -13.88 1.30
CA VAL A 126 -4.39 -12.98 0.45
C VAL A 126 -5.81 -12.95 1.00
N ARG A 127 -6.28 -11.77 1.40
CA ARG A 127 -7.64 -11.59 1.94
C ARG A 127 -8.69 -11.59 0.83
N ALA A 128 -8.41 -10.88 -0.26
CA ALA A 128 -9.35 -10.74 -1.36
C ALA A 128 -8.64 -10.46 -2.68
N VAL A 129 -9.18 -11.01 -3.77
CA VAL A 129 -8.83 -10.64 -5.13
C VAL A 129 -10.10 -10.20 -5.85
N GLU A 130 -10.14 -8.92 -6.21
CA GLU A 130 -11.19 -8.38 -7.08
C GLU A 130 -10.63 -8.25 -8.49
N ALA A 131 -11.26 -8.94 -9.44
CA ALA A 131 -10.90 -8.89 -10.85
C ALA A 131 -11.74 -7.82 -11.55
N LEU A 132 -11.06 -6.91 -12.24
CA LEU A 132 -11.73 -5.90 -13.06
C LEU A 132 -12.25 -6.51 -14.36
N PRO A 133 -13.32 -5.92 -14.95
CA PRO A 133 -13.73 -6.23 -16.32
C PRO A 133 -12.54 -6.11 -17.30
N PRO A 134 -12.51 -6.91 -18.38
CA PRO A 134 -11.40 -6.90 -19.34
C PRO A 134 -11.23 -5.57 -20.09
N ASP A 135 -12.27 -4.75 -20.12
CA ASP A 135 -12.32 -3.39 -20.70
C ASP A 135 -12.05 -2.28 -19.67
N ALA A 136 -11.69 -2.62 -18.43
CA ALA A 136 -11.33 -1.64 -17.42
C ALA A 136 -10.10 -0.83 -17.87
N VAL A 137 -10.27 0.49 -17.93
CA VAL A 137 -9.23 1.43 -18.35
C VAL A 137 -8.47 1.92 -17.12
N TRP A 138 -7.15 1.96 -17.21
CA TRP A 138 -6.29 2.59 -16.20
C TRP A 138 -6.78 4.00 -15.86
N GLU A 139 -6.66 4.41 -14.60
CA GLU A 139 -7.17 5.69 -14.05
C GLU A 139 -8.70 5.90 -14.10
N ARG A 140 -9.48 4.94 -14.63
CA ARG A 140 -10.96 4.99 -14.60
C ARG A 140 -11.59 4.12 -13.53
N PHE A 141 -10.79 3.51 -12.69
CA PHE A 141 -11.23 2.80 -11.50
C PHE A 141 -10.41 3.26 -10.30
N ALA A 142 -11.01 3.19 -9.11
CA ALA A 142 -10.34 3.41 -7.86
C ALA A 142 -10.23 2.07 -7.12
N VAL A 143 -9.11 1.86 -6.44
CA VAL A 143 -8.92 0.70 -5.56
C VAL A 143 -8.85 1.22 -4.14
N ARG A 144 -9.63 0.62 -3.25
CA ARG A 144 -9.57 0.84 -1.81
C ARG A 144 -9.28 -0.50 -1.15
N PRO A 145 -8.01 -0.85 -0.89
CA PRO A 145 -7.70 -2.12 -0.25
C PRO A 145 -8.29 -2.14 1.17
N LEU A 146 -8.76 -3.31 1.61
CA LEU A 146 -9.02 -3.52 3.03
C LEU A 146 -7.72 -3.31 3.80
N GLN A 147 -7.81 -2.54 4.88
CA GLN A 147 -6.70 -2.39 5.80
C GLN A 147 -6.55 -3.69 6.62
N PRO A 148 -5.38 -3.98 7.22
CA PRO A 148 -5.16 -5.21 7.98
C PRO A 148 -6.23 -5.48 9.05
N GLN A 149 -6.75 -4.42 9.67
CA GLN A 149 -7.79 -4.42 10.71
C GLN A 149 -9.22 -4.64 10.15
N GLN A 150 -9.38 -4.75 8.83
CA GLN A 150 -10.68 -4.83 8.15
C GLN A 150 -10.84 -6.15 7.43
N VAL A 151 -12.03 -6.72 7.54
CA VAL A 151 -12.35 -8.05 6.99
C VAL A 151 -13.28 -7.97 5.78
N ASP A 152 -14.41 -7.27 5.89
CA ASP A 152 -15.45 -7.30 4.85
C ASP A 152 -15.52 -6.02 4.02
N ALA A 153 -15.27 -4.85 4.64
CA ALA A 153 -15.42 -3.56 3.98
C ALA A 153 -14.43 -2.51 4.51
N ALA A 154 -14.04 -1.59 3.62
CA ALA A 154 -13.14 -0.48 3.94
C ALA A 154 -13.90 0.72 4.52
N TYR A 155 -14.18 0.66 5.82
CA TYR A 155 -14.76 1.77 6.59
C TYR A 155 -13.68 2.69 7.20
N PRO A 156 -14.03 3.91 7.66
CA PRO A 156 -13.12 4.68 8.51
C PRO A 156 -12.74 3.86 9.76
N LEU A 157 -11.45 3.84 10.10
CA LEU A 157 -10.98 3.26 11.36
C LEU A 157 -11.16 4.26 12.51
N PRO A 158 -11.28 3.79 13.76
CA PRO A 158 -11.17 4.65 14.93
C PRO A 158 -9.85 5.43 14.91
N ASP A 159 -9.89 6.70 15.31
CA ASP A 159 -8.71 7.59 15.31
C ASP A 159 -8.50 8.33 16.65
N GLY A 160 -9.00 7.75 17.74
CA GLY A 160 -8.87 8.30 19.09
C GLY A 160 -7.56 7.91 19.81
N GLY A 161 -6.83 6.93 19.28
CA GLY A 161 -5.62 6.40 19.90
C GLY A 161 -4.42 7.35 19.83
N PRO A 162 -3.43 7.19 20.73
CA PRO A 162 -2.18 7.93 20.65
C PRO A 162 -1.35 7.46 19.45
N VAL A 163 -0.74 8.40 18.72
CA VAL A 163 0.23 8.07 17.66
C VAL A 163 1.58 7.79 18.33
N PRO A 164 2.19 6.61 18.12
CA PRO A 164 3.54 6.32 18.59
C PRO A 164 4.58 7.30 18.03
N ALA A 165 5.69 7.47 18.75
CA ALA A 165 6.85 8.16 18.20
C ALA A 165 7.40 7.39 16.98
N ALA A 166 7.82 8.14 15.97
CA ALA A 166 8.45 7.62 14.76
C ALA A 166 9.87 7.11 15.02
#